data_AF-A0A8J5VBB8-F1
#
_entry.id   AF-A0A8J5VBB8-F1
#
_cell.length_a   1.000
_cell.length_b   1.000
_cell.length_c   1.000
_cell.angle_alpha   90.00
_cell.angle_beta   90.00
_cell.angle_gamma   90.00
#
_symmetry.space_group_name_H-M   'P 1'
#
loop_
_entity.id
_entity.type
_entity.pdbx_description
1 polymer ?
#
loop_
_entity_poly.entity_id
_entity_poly.type
_entity_poly.pdbx_seq_one_letter_code
_entity_poly.pdbx_strand_id
1 'polypeptide(L)'
;MGASTGRRRMDTDDSRRPASALGDYLVSLRSVGIGIVLGSPADVVRMSDEEVSDPKALLEDRSKAKCVYQWYEYQKCVKRIEDDETGHKHCTGQYFDYWKCVDKNVAEKLFDSLK
;
A
#
# COMPACT_ATOMS: atom_id res chain seq x y z
N MET A 1 11.79 -19.19 -32.48
CA MET A 1 10.32 -18.98 -32.52
C MET A 1 9.89 -18.63 -31.10
N GLY A 2 9.76 -17.33 -30.82
CA GLY A 2 9.54 -16.79 -29.47
C GLY A 2 8.06 -16.79 -29.11
N ALA A 3 7.72 -17.33 -27.94
CA ALA A 3 6.37 -17.32 -27.40
C ALA A 3 6.15 -16.04 -26.57
N SER A 4 5.20 -15.24 -27.06
CA SER A 4 4.42 -14.17 -26.44
C SER A 4 4.65 -13.87 -24.95
N THR A 5 5.21 -12.70 -24.70
CA THR A 5 5.21 -12.01 -23.41
C THR A 5 3.79 -11.56 -23.05
N GLY A 6 3.27 -12.08 -21.92
CA GLY A 6 2.06 -11.59 -21.28
C GLY A 6 2.24 -10.14 -20.84
N ARG A 7 1.56 -9.23 -21.53
CA ARG A 7 1.56 -7.80 -21.26
C ARG A 7 0.69 -7.53 -20.02
N ARG A 8 1.27 -7.60 -18.81
CA ARG A 8 0.63 -7.05 -17.62
C ARG A 8 0.86 -5.53 -17.60
N ARG A 9 -0.15 -4.77 -18.04
CA ARG A 9 -0.37 -3.42 -17.50
C ARG A 9 -0.56 -3.60 -16.01
N MET A 10 0.19 -2.87 -15.19
CA MET A 10 -0.31 -2.54 -13.87
C MET A 10 0.26 -1.19 -13.49
N ASP A 11 -0.70 -0.30 -13.32
CA ASP A 11 -0.61 1.13 -13.17
C ASP A 11 0.07 1.55 -11.87
N THR A 12 0.46 2.82 -11.89
CA THR A 12 0.82 3.72 -10.79
C THR A 12 0.13 3.41 -9.45
N ASP A 13 0.71 2.53 -8.62
CA ASP A 13 0.36 2.40 -7.20
C ASP A 13 1.53 2.87 -6.32
N ASP A 14 2.00 4.10 -6.61
CA ASP A 14 2.73 4.96 -5.66
C ASP A 14 1.74 5.81 -4.85
N SER A 15 0.53 5.28 -4.61
CA SER A 15 -0.52 5.96 -3.84
C SER A 15 -0.66 5.43 -2.42
N ARG A 16 0.07 4.38 -2.04
CA ARG A 16 0.20 3.99 -0.63
C ARG A 16 1.28 4.83 0.07
N ARG A 17 1.11 6.16 0.02
CA ARG A 17 1.72 7.08 0.98
C ARG A 17 1.18 6.74 2.37
N PRO A 18 2.00 6.77 3.43
CA PRO A 18 1.48 6.73 4.78
C PRO A 18 0.54 7.92 4.96
N ALA A 19 -0.70 7.63 5.36
CA ALA A 19 -1.66 8.64 5.78
C ALA A 19 -1.02 9.47 6.90
N SER A 20 -0.57 10.66 6.52
CA SER A 20 -0.67 11.89 7.27
C SER A 20 -0.96 11.70 8.77
N ALA A 21 0.11 11.72 9.56
CA ALA A 21 0.17 12.67 10.67
C ALA A 21 -0.51 14.00 10.26
N LEU A 22 -1.22 14.66 11.17
CA LEU A 22 -1.99 15.92 11.00
C LEU A 22 -3.52 15.76 10.87
N GLY A 23 -4.16 15.21 11.90
CA GLY A 23 -5.61 15.29 12.13
C GLY A 23 -6.01 15.86 13.51
N ASP A 24 -5.05 16.45 14.22
CA ASP A 24 -5.13 17.00 15.57
C ASP A 24 -5.96 18.30 15.70
N TYR A 25 -7.04 18.49 14.93
CA TYR A 25 -7.75 19.78 14.91
C TYR A 25 -9.29 19.74 14.94
N LEU A 26 -9.92 18.61 15.30
CA LEU A 26 -11.39 18.55 15.46
C LEU A 26 -11.90 18.40 16.91
N VAL A 27 -11.01 18.45 17.90
CA VAL A 27 -11.37 18.40 19.34
C VAL A 27 -11.62 19.81 19.93
N SER A 28 -11.61 20.86 19.10
CA SER A 28 -11.79 22.27 19.52
C SER A 28 -13.21 22.84 19.33
N LEU A 29 -14.16 22.08 18.77
CA LEU A 29 -15.56 22.53 18.59
C LEU A 29 -16.52 22.02 19.69
N ARG A 30 -15.99 21.69 20.87
CA ARG A 30 -16.75 21.42 22.10
C ARG A 30 -17.54 22.63 22.65
N SER A 31 -17.67 23.73 21.93
CA SER A 31 -18.11 25.03 22.50
C SER A 31 -19.38 25.63 21.89
N VAL A 32 -20.06 24.98 20.92
CA VAL A 32 -21.36 25.48 20.42
C VAL A 32 -22.45 24.47 20.76
N GLY A 33 -23.12 24.69 21.89
CA GLY A 33 -24.27 23.93 22.34
C GLY A 33 -25.49 24.17 21.45
N ILE A 34 -25.63 23.38 20.39
CA ILE A 34 -26.88 23.22 19.65
C ILE A 34 -27.20 21.73 19.64
N GLY A 35 -28.08 21.34 20.58
CA GLY A 35 -28.74 20.05 20.53
C GLY A 35 -29.90 20.12 19.53
N ILE A 36 -29.81 19.33 18.46
CA ILE A 36 -30.99 18.88 17.70
C ILE A 36 -30.85 17.37 17.53
N VAL A 37 -31.76 16.68 18.21
CA VAL A 37 -32.06 15.26 18.05
C VAL A 37 -32.75 15.02 16.71
N LEU A 38 -32.12 14.26 15.82
CA LEU A 38 -32.80 13.56 14.72
C LEU A 38 -32.32 12.11 14.75
N GLY A 39 -33.22 11.21 15.17
CA GLY A 39 -32.96 9.78 15.14
C GLY A 39 -32.94 9.24 13.70
N SER A 40 -32.13 8.20 13.49
CA SER A 40 -32.40 7.18 12.48
C SER A 40 -32.29 5.79 13.14
N PRO A 41 -33.35 4.96 13.13
CA PRO A 41 -33.38 3.63 13.74
C PRO A 41 -33.32 2.49 12.71
N ALA A 42 -32.26 2.44 11.90
CA ALA A 42 -31.79 1.32 11.06
C ALA A 42 -30.67 1.89 10.18
N ASP A 43 -29.43 1.45 10.13
CA ASP A 43 -28.84 0.16 10.46
C ASP A 43 -27.70 0.38 11.45
N VAL A 44 -27.82 -0.22 12.64
CA VAL A 44 -26.64 -0.54 13.42
C VAL A 44 -25.88 -1.57 12.59
N VAL A 45 -24.94 -1.12 11.76
CA VAL A 45 -23.97 -2.02 11.13
C VAL A 45 -23.35 -2.78 12.31
N ARG A 46 -23.70 -4.05 12.46
CA ARG A 46 -22.93 -4.95 13.28
C ARG A 46 -21.56 -5.04 12.62
N MET A 47 -20.65 -4.14 12.99
CA MET A 47 -19.23 -4.43 12.92
C MET A 47 -19.03 -5.59 13.88
N SER A 48 -19.06 -6.80 13.33
CA SER A 48 -18.30 -7.88 13.92
C SER A 48 -16.84 -7.44 13.74
N ASP A 49 -16.30 -6.74 14.74
CA ASP A 49 -14.89 -6.31 14.83
C ASP A 49 -13.96 -7.52 15.02
N GLU A 50 -14.09 -8.52 14.15
CA GLU A 50 -12.96 -9.41 13.90
C GLU A 50 -12.09 -8.63 12.92
N GLU A 51 -11.03 -7.99 13.42
CA GLU A 51 -10.02 -7.35 12.57
C GLU A 51 -9.44 -8.42 11.64
N VAL A 52 -10.05 -8.63 10.47
CA VAL A 52 -9.55 -9.55 9.44
C VAL A 52 -8.35 -8.87 8.82
N SER A 53 -7.22 -8.96 9.51
CA SER A 53 -5.94 -8.53 8.99
C SER A 53 -5.59 -9.42 7.80
N ASP A 54 -5.46 -8.84 6.61
CA ASP A 54 -5.02 -9.53 5.41
C ASP A 54 -3.65 -10.20 5.67
N PRO A 55 -3.57 -11.55 5.67
CA PRO A 55 -2.32 -12.25 5.92
C PRO A 55 -1.23 -11.88 4.92
N LYS A 56 -1.61 -11.48 3.70
CA LYS A 56 -0.68 -11.04 2.67
C LYS A 56 0.03 -9.75 3.06
N ALA A 57 -0.70 -8.71 3.46
CA ALA A 57 -0.13 -7.44 3.87
C ALA A 57 0.89 -7.58 5.02
N LEU A 58 0.58 -8.40 6.03
CA LEU A 58 1.49 -8.67 7.15
C LEU A 58 2.79 -9.36 6.70
N LEU A 59 2.68 -10.32 5.78
CA LEU A 59 3.82 -11.05 5.25
C LEU A 59 4.67 -10.18 4.32
N GLU A 60 4.04 -9.30 3.54
CA GLU A 60 4.74 -8.32 2.71
C GLU A 60 5.60 -7.41 3.58
N ASP A 61 5.04 -6.79 4.62
CA ASP A 61 5.77 -5.88 5.50
C ASP A 61 6.97 -6.55 6.18
N ARG A 62 6.80 -7.79 6.65
CA ARG A 62 7.92 -8.57 7.20
C ARG A 62 8.98 -8.90 6.14
N SER A 63 8.57 -9.11 4.89
CA SER A 63 9.46 -9.47 3.78
C SER A 63 10.25 -8.29 3.24
N LYS A 64 9.77 -7.05 3.39
CA LYS A 64 10.49 -5.83 2.97
C LYS A 64 11.89 -5.74 3.59
N ALA A 65 12.04 -6.13 4.86
CA ALA A 65 13.33 -6.12 5.56
C ALA A 65 14.37 -7.10 4.99
N LYS A 66 13.95 -8.12 4.23
CA LYS A 66 14.86 -9.08 3.56
C LYS A 66 15.31 -8.61 2.18
N CYS A 67 14.61 -7.63 1.59
CA CYS A 67 14.81 -7.16 0.21
C CYS A 67 15.42 -5.76 0.16
N VAL A 68 16.22 -5.38 1.16
CA VAL A 68 16.78 -4.03 1.34
C VAL A 68 17.74 -3.63 0.22
N TYR A 69 18.48 -4.59 -0.34
CA TYR A 69 19.40 -4.30 -1.46
C TYR A 69 18.64 -3.81 -2.70
N GLN A 70 17.59 -4.54 -3.10
CA GLN A 70 16.75 -4.18 -4.23
C GLN A 70 16.01 -2.86 -3.96
N TRP A 71 15.57 -2.64 -2.72
CA TRP A 71 14.99 -1.37 -2.30
C TRP A 71 15.96 -0.19 -2.49
N TYR A 72 17.23 -0.38 -2.13
CA TYR A 72 18.25 0.66 -2.29
C TYR A 72 18.51 1.00 -3.77
N GLU A 73 18.57 0.00 -4.65
CA GLU A 73 18.72 0.22 -6.09
C GLU A 73 17.51 0.94 -6.71
N TYR A 74 16.29 0.61 -6.26
CA TYR A 74 15.09 1.33 -6.64
C TYR A 74 15.15 2.80 -6.17
N GLN A 75 15.52 3.05 -4.92
CA GLN A 75 15.66 4.41 -4.36
C GLN A 75 16.70 5.25 -5.12
N LYS A 76 17.83 4.66 -5.53
CA LYS A 76 18.80 5.35 -6.41
C LYS A 76 18.20 5.71 -7.75
N CYS A 77 17.39 4.82 -8.34
CA CYS A 77 16.72 5.10 -9.59
C CYS A 77 15.72 6.26 -9.44
N VAL A 78 14.93 6.27 -8.36
CA VAL A 78 13.96 7.35 -8.06
C VAL A 78 14.67 8.71 -8.01
N LYS A 79 15.78 8.82 -7.28
CA LYS A 79 16.58 10.06 -7.23
C LYS A 79 17.13 10.49 -8.59
N ARG A 80 17.45 9.55 -9.48
CA ARG A 80 17.94 9.86 -10.82
C ARG A 80 16.86 10.44 -11.73
N ILE A 81 15.60 10.08 -11.49
CA ILE A 81 14.47 10.51 -12.32
C ILE A 81 13.66 11.66 -11.70
N GLU A 82 14.02 12.10 -10.49
CA GLU A 82 13.32 13.16 -9.74
C GLU A 82 13.23 14.47 -10.54
N ASP A 83 14.30 14.84 -11.25
CA ASP A 83 14.36 16.05 -12.08
C ASP A 83 13.98 15.78 -13.57
N ASP A 84 13.37 14.64 -13.89
CA ASP A 84 13.00 14.33 -15.28
C ASP A 84 11.64 14.91 -15.69
N GLU A 85 11.67 16.04 -16.41
CA GLU A 85 10.45 16.69 -16.92
C GLU A 85 9.87 16.02 -18.18
N THR A 86 10.65 15.16 -18.85
CA THR A 86 10.23 14.51 -20.11
C THR A 86 9.25 13.37 -19.91
N GLY A 87 9.17 12.81 -18.70
CA GLY A 87 8.35 11.64 -18.38
C GLY A 87 8.79 10.35 -19.09
N HIS A 88 9.96 10.34 -19.74
CA HIS A 88 10.49 9.18 -20.45
C HIS A 88 11.35 8.28 -19.57
N LYS A 89 11.95 8.82 -18.50
CA LYS A 89 12.72 7.99 -17.56
C LYS A 89 11.79 7.30 -16.57
N HIS A 90 12.02 6.02 -16.32
CA HIS A 90 11.21 5.24 -15.40
C HIS A 90 12.02 4.16 -14.67
N CYS A 91 11.59 3.83 -13.45
CA CYS A 91 12.25 2.84 -12.58
C CYS A 91 11.53 1.47 -12.54
N THR A 92 10.69 1.19 -13.54
CA THR A 92 9.88 -0.04 -13.60
C THR A 92 10.70 -1.31 -13.49
N GLY A 93 11.90 -1.35 -14.09
CA GLY A 93 12.82 -2.48 -13.96
C GLY A 93 13.23 -2.74 -12.49
N GLN A 94 13.76 -1.71 -11.82
CA GLN A 94 14.18 -1.82 -10.41
C GLN A 94 13.00 -2.10 -9.49
N TYR A 95 11.83 -1.52 -9.79
CA TYR A 95 10.59 -1.78 -9.08
C TYR A 95 10.20 -3.26 -9.17
N PHE A 96 10.24 -3.85 -10.37
CA PHE A 96 9.95 -5.28 -10.55
C PHE A 96 10.98 -6.17 -9.86
N ASP A 97 12.26 -5.79 -9.82
CA ASP A 97 13.27 -6.55 -9.09
C ASP A 97 13.03 -6.56 -7.58
N TYR A 98 12.62 -5.42 -7.01
CA TYR A 98 12.22 -5.31 -5.60
C TYR A 98 10.99 -6.16 -5.30
N TRP A 99 9.92 -6.00 -6.06
CA TRP A 99 8.69 -6.76 -5.82
C TRP A 99 8.84 -8.25 -6.08
N LYS A 100 9.67 -8.65 -7.05
CA LYS A 100 10.03 -10.05 -7.24
C LYS A 100 10.70 -10.66 -6.01
N CYS A 101 11.53 -9.90 -5.30
CA CYS A 101 12.11 -10.35 -4.04
C CYS A 101 11.04 -10.48 -2.95
N VAL A 102 10.18 -9.47 -2.79
CA VAL A 102 9.10 -9.48 -1.78
C VAL A 102 8.14 -10.65 -2.04
N ASP A 103 7.62 -10.77 -3.26
CA ASP A 103 6.68 -11.82 -3.67
C ASP A 103 7.25 -13.22 -3.45
N LYS A 104 8.55 -13.42 -3.75
CA LYS A 104 9.23 -14.70 -3.51
C LYS A 104 9.20 -15.08 -2.03
N ASN A 105 9.42 -14.13 -1.12
CA ASN A 105 9.40 -14.38 0.32
C ASN A 105 7.98 -14.57 0.86
N VAL A 106 7.00 -13.85 0.32
CA VAL A 106 5.60 -13.95 0.74
C VAL A 106 4.99 -15.27 0.29
N ALA A 107 5.30 -15.74 -0.93
CA ALA A 107 4.75 -16.97 -1.50
C ALA A 107 5.01 -18.22 -0.63
N GLU A 108 6.12 -18.24 0.12
CA GLU A 108 6.49 -19.35 1.02
C GLU A 108 5.56 -19.49 2.24
N LYS A 109 4.81 -18.44 2.60
CA LYS A 109 4.02 -18.38 3.84
C LYS A 109 2.57 -18.00 3.63
N LEU A 110 2.26 -17.41 2.48
CA LEU A 110 0.92 -16.92 2.18
C LEU A 110 -0.08 -18.06 2.09
N PHE A 111 0.26 -19.15 1.40
CA PHE A 111 -0.66 -20.28 1.22
C PHE A 111 -0.87 -21.09 2.51
N ASP A 112 0.05 -21.02 3.48
CA ASP A 112 -0.16 -21.62 4.81
C ASP A 112 -1.21 -20.85 5.63
N SER A 113 -1.39 -19.56 5.33
CA SER A 113 -2.27 -18.64 6.05
C SER A 113 -3.66 -18.48 5.39
N LEU A 114 -3.81 -18.98 4.16
CA LEU A 114 -5.06 -18.98 3.40
C LEU A 114 -5.78 -20.32 3.61
N LYS A 115 -7.08 -20.29 3.94
CA LYS A 115 -7.90 -21.46 4.22
C LYS A 115 -8.92 -21.71 3.12
#